data_AF-A0A257M5Z7-F1
#
_entry.id   AF-A0A257M5Z7-F1
#
_cell.length_a   1.000
_cell.length_b   1.000
_cell.length_c   1.000
_cell.angle_alpha   90.00
_cell.angle_beta   90.00
_cell.angle_gamma   90.00
#
_symmetry.space_group_name_H-M   'P 1'
#
loop_
_entity.id
_entity.type
_entity.pdbx_description
1 polymer ?
#
loop_
_entity_poly.entity_id
_entity_poly.type
_entity_poly.pdbx_seq_one_letter_code
_entity_poly.pdbx_strand_id
1 'polypeptide(L)'
;KTPETKIILMGVFPRGEKPSEPFRAKITELNKLLAKFGETKGITFLDITSKLTNPDGTISREIMGDFLHPTEAGYKIWGDAVMEVIRAK
;
A
#
# COMPACT_ATOMS: atom_id res chain seq x y z
N LYS A 1 -16.02 7.10 -22.58
CA LYS A 1 -15.51 7.77 -21.34
C LYS A 1 -16.32 7.22 -20.16
N THR A 2 -15.73 7.05 -18.98
CA THR A 2 -16.39 6.44 -17.80
C THR A 2 -16.38 7.39 -16.57
N PRO A 3 -17.16 8.48 -16.61
CA PRO A 3 -17.10 9.55 -15.61
C PRO A 3 -17.57 9.12 -14.20
N GLU A 4 -18.30 8.01 -14.09
CA GLU A 4 -18.84 7.51 -12.82
C GLU A 4 -17.92 6.49 -12.14
N THR A 5 -16.87 6.03 -12.82
CA THR A 5 -15.92 5.04 -12.29
C THR A 5 -15.29 5.53 -11.00
N LYS A 6 -15.33 4.68 -9.97
CA LYS A 6 -14.61 4.91 -8.72
C LYS A 6 -13.19 4.38 -8.86
N ILE A 7 -12.23 5.12 -8.32
CA ILE A 7 -10.82 4.79 -8.41
C ILE A 7 -10.33 4.43 -7.01
N ILE A 8 -9.62 3.31 -6.88
CA ILE A 8 -8.80 3.01 -5.71
C ILE A 8 -7.37 3.37 -6.09
N LEU A 9 -6.82 4.39 -5.43
CA LEU A 9 -5.43 4.80 -5.61
C LEU A 9 -4.59 4.16 -4.50
N MET A 10 -3.75 3.20 -4.86
CA MET A 10 -2.88 2.53 -3.89
C MET A 10 -1.70 3.43 -3.51
N GLY A 11 -1.34 3.42 -2.22
CA GLY A 11 -0.01 3.80 -1.78
C GLY A 11 1.03 2.83 -2.35
N VAL A 12 2.20 3.35 -2.71
CA VAL A 12 3.32 2.51 -3.12
C VAL A 12 3.79 1.70 -1.92
N PHE A 13 3.98 0.40 -2.12
CA PHE A 13 4.37 -0.51 -1.03
C PHE A 13 5.75 -0.18 -0.48
N PRO A 14 5.99 -0.47 0.82
CA PRO A 14 7.33 -0.44 1.36
C PRO A 14 8.23 -1.47 0.65
N ARG A 15 9.52 -1.17 0.55
CA ARG A 15 10.55 -2.09 0.08
C ARG A 15 11.85 -1.92 0.87
N GLY A 16 12.68 -2.94 0.85
CA GLY A 16 13.86 -3.03 1.71
C GLY A 16 13.49 -3.58 3.08
N GLU A 17 14.36 -4.41 3.64
CA GLU A 17 14.14 -5.10 4.92
C GLU A 17 13.98 -4.09 6.05
N LYS A 18 14.82 -3.05 6.06
CA LYS A 18 14.91 -2.10 7.18
C LYS A 18 14.27 -0.75 6.84
N PRO A 19 13.66 -0.07 7.84
CA PRO A 19 13.07 1.25 7.63
C PRO A 19 14.09 2.34 7.23
N SER A 20 15.38 2.13 7.53
CA SER A 20 16.47 3.03 7.19
C SER A 20 16.93 2.95 5.73
N GLU A 21 16.39 2.04 4.92
CA GLU A 21 16.83 1.88 3.53
C GLU A 21 16.41 3.07 2.65
N PRO A 22 17.24 3.48 1.67
CA PRO A 22 17.07 4.76 0.96
C PRO A 22 15.72 4.97 0.27
N PHE A 23 15.05 3.90 -0.17
CA PHE A 23 13.76 4.00 -0.83
C PHE A 23 12.59 4.16 0.16
N ARG A 24 12.75 3.80 1.45
CA ARG A 24 11.69 3.91 2.46
C ARG A 24 11.25 5.35 2.68
N ALA A 25 12.20 6.28 2.77
CA ALA A 25 11.91 7.70 2.92
C ALA A 25 11.19 8.25 1.67
N LYS A 26 11.70 7.95 0.47
CA LYS A 26 11.12 8.40 -0.80
C LYS A 26 9.68 7.89 -0.99
N ILE A 27 9.41 6.63 -0.67
CA ILE A 27 8.08 6.04 -0.76
C ILE A 27 7.12 6.69 0.25
N THR A 28 7.60 6.93 1.48
CA THR A 28 6.80 7.61 2.51
C THR A 28 6.40 9.02 2.07
N GLU A 29 7.34 9.79 1.50
CA GLU A 29 7.06 11.13 0.97
C GLU A 29 6.11 11.09 -0.22
N LEU A 30 6.31 10.14 -1.15
CA LEU A 30 5.41 9.94 -2.28
C LEU A 30 3.98 9.62 -1.81
N ASN A 31 3.82 8.69 -0.87
CA ASN A 31 2.49 8.31 -0.36
C ASN A 31 1.79 9.47 0.35
N LYS A 32 2.52 10.36 1.04
CA LYS A 32 1.95 11.60 1.60
C LYS A 32 1.40 12.53 0.52
N LEU A 33 2.02 12.58 -0.66
CA LEU A 33 1.50 13.35 -1.80
C LEU A 33 0.28 12.66 -2.43
N LEU A 34 0.32 11.33 -2.58
CA LEU A 34 -0.78 10.54 -3.12
C LEU A 34 -2.03 10.60 -2.23
N ALA A 35 -1.86 10.65 -0.92
CA ALA A 35 -2.98 10.71 0.04
C ALA A 35 -3.94 11.88 -0.21
N LYS A 36 -3.42 13.02 -0.69
CA LYS A 36 -4.21 14.21 -1.02
C LYS A 36 -5.26 13.95 -2.11
N PHE A 37 -4.98 13.00 -3.02
CA PHE A 37 -5.96 12.63 -4.05
C PHE A 37 -7.18 11.89 -3.48
N GLY A 38 -7.07 11.30 -2.28
CA GLY A 38 -8.21 10.70 -1.59
C GLY A 38 -9.32 11.69 -1.22
N GLU A 39 -9.03 12.99 -1.22
CA GLU A 39 -10.02 14.06 -1.02
C GLU A 39 -10.86 14.33 -2.28
N THR A 40 -10.42 13.83 -3.45
CA THR A 40 -11.13 14.01 -4.72
C THR A 40 -12.32 13.08 -4.79
N LYS A 41 -13.50 13.65 -5.13
CA LYS A 41 -14.75 12.87 -5.28
C LYS A 41 -14.54 11.69 -6.24
N GLY A 42 -14.80 10.49 -5.74
CA GLY A 42 -14.70 9.25 -6.53
C GLY A 42 -13.36 8.51 -6.41
N ILE A 43 -12.36 9.10 -5.75
CA ILE A 43 -11.09 8.45 -5.47
C ILE A 43 -11.07 8.00 -4.01
N THR A 44 -10.59 6.79 -3.75
CA THR A 44 -10.27 6.29 -2.42
C THR A 44 -8.78 5.99 -2.40
N PHE A 45 -8.01 6.72 -1.60
CA PHE A 45 -6.61 6.40 -1.37
C PHE A 45 -6.51 5.27 -0.34
N LEU A 46 -5.71 4.23 -0.65
CA LEU A 46 -5.51 3.07 0.20
C LEU A 46 -4.02 2.82 0.43
N ASP A 47 -3.53 3.11 1.63
CA ASP A 47 -2.17 2.79 2.07
C ASP A 47 -2.23 1.62 3.06
N ILE A 48 -1.55 0.53 2.74
CA ILE A 48 -1.48 -0.69 3.55
C ILE A 48 -0.08 -0.94 4.12
N THR A 49 0.79 0.07 4.14
CA THR A 49 2.18 -0.05 4.60
C THR A 49 2.27 -0.71 5.98
N SER A 50 1.43 -0.29 6.93
CA SER A 50 1.42 -0.84 8.30
C SER A 50 0.97 -2.30 8.38
N LYS A 51 0.26 -2.82 7.36
CA LYS A 51 -0.10 -4.25 7.27
C LYS A 51 1.01 -5.10 6.66
N LEU A 52 1.97 -4.48 5.96
CA LEU A 52 3.08 -5.14 5.27
C LEU A 52 4.40 -5.05 6.05
N THR A 53 4.43 -4.31 7.16
CA THR A 53 5.61 -4.13 8.02
C THR A 53 5.33 -4.60 9.44
N ASN A 54 6.37 -5.11 10.09
CA ASN A 54 6.38 -5.39 11.53
C ASN A 54 6.26 -4.09 12.36
N PRO A 55 5.99 -4.19 13.68
CA PRO A 55 5.94 -3.03 14.58
C PRO A 55 7.23 -2.18 14.60
N ASP A 56 8.40 -2.78 14.34
CA ASP A 56 9.68 -2.08 14.24
C ASP A 56 9.95 -1.46 12.85
N GLY A 57 8.99 -1.58 11.93
CA GLY A 57 9.06 -1.08 10.57
C GLY A 57 9.77 -2.00 9.57
N THR A 58 10.27 -3.16 10.00
CA THR A 58 10.91 -4.14 9.11
C THR A 58 9.89 -4.89 8.22
N ILE A 59 10.36 -5.45 7.10
CA ILE A 59 9.56 -6.34 6.26
C ILE A 59 10.07 -7.77 6.45
N SER A 60 9.18 -8.72 6.77
CA SER A 60 9.55 -10.13 6.90
C SER A 60 9.64 -10.81 5.53
N ARG A 61 10.49 -11.85 5.42
CA ARG A 61 10.55 -12.69 4.22
C ARG A 61 9.28 -13.48 3.97
N GLU A 62 8.46 -13.70 5.00
CA GLU A 62 7.14 -14.30 4.85
C GLU A 62 6.22 -13.39 4.05
N ILE A 63 6.28 -12.07 4.22
CA ILE A 63 5.44 -11.11 3.49
C ILE A 63 6.05 -10.72 2.14
N MET A 64 7.37 -10.48 2.07
CA MET A 64 8.10 -10.22 0.84
C MET A 64 9.46 -10.93 0.86
N GLY A 65 9.58 -12.05 0.14
CA GLY A 65 10.75 -12.93 0.21
C GLY A 65 12.08 -12.25 -0.16
N ASP A 66 12.02 -11.27 -1.05
CA ASP A 66 13.14 -10.42 -1.50
C ASP A 66 13.05 -8.97 -1.00
N PHE A 67 12.15 -8.71 -0.04
CA PHE A 67 11.83 -7.39 0.50
C PHE A 67 11.31 -6.39 -0.54
N LEU A 68 10.72 -6.87 -1.64
CA LEU A 68 10.09 -6.04 -2.67
C LEU A 68 8.78 -6.63 -3.17
N HIS A 69 8.79 -7.89 -3.61
CA HIS A 69 7.63 -8.54 -4.20
C HIS A 69 6.85 -9.28 -3.11
N PRO A 70 5.51 -9.07 -3.01
CA PRO A 70 4.70 -9.84 -2.10
C PRO A 70 4.80 -11.35 -2.38
N THR A 71 4.88 -12.14 -1.33
CA THR A 71 4.62 -13.59 -1.38
C THR A 71 3.11 -13.83 -1.45
N GLU A 72 2.68 -15.09 -1.44
CA GLU A 72 1.26 -15.44 -1.28
C GLU A 72 0.63 -14.79 -0.03
N ALA A 73 1.33 -14.80 1.11
CA ALA A 73 0.84 -14.17 2.34
C ALA A 73 0.71 -12.64 2.18
N GLY A 74 1.70 -11.99 1.55
CA GLY A 74 1.63 -10.56 1.25
C GLY A 74 0.51 -10.20 0.27
N TYR A 75 0.31 -11.02 -0.77
CA TYR A 75 -0.81 -10.87 -1.71
C TYR A 75 -2.16 -11.06 -1.03
N LYS A 76 -2.28 -11.97 -0.08
CA LYS A 76 -3.52 -12.14 0.69
C LYS A 76 -3.87 -10.87 1.48
N ILE A 77 -2.90 -10.28 2.17
CA ILE A 77 -3.09 -9.01 2.89
C ILE A 77 -3.54 -7.90 1.95
N TRP A 78 -2.90 -7.79 0.78
CA TRP A 78 -3.26 -6.79 -0.22
C TRP A 78 -4.68 -7.03 -0.77
N GLY A 79 -4.98 -8.26 -1.17
CA GLY A 79 -6.29 -8.65 -1.70
C GLY A 79 -7.42 -8.37 -0.71
N ASP A 80 -7.25 -8.78 0.55
CA ASP A 80 -8.23 -8.55 1.61
C ASP A 80 -8.50 -7.04 1.80
N ALA A 81 -7.45 -6.21 1.85
CA ALA A 81 -7.59 -4.77 2.00
C ALA A 81 -8.29 -4.09 0.82
N VAL A 82 -8.02 -4.52 -0.42
CA VAL A 82 -8.72 -4.01 -1.60
C VAL A 82 -10.18 -4.45 -1.59
N MET A 83 -10.44 -5.71 -1.24
CA MET A 83 -11.80 -6.24 -1.19
C MET A 83 -12.66 -5.57 -0.11
N GLU A 84 -12.08 -5.16 1.03
CA GLU A 84 -12.76 -4.33 2.03
C GLU A 84 -13.29 -3.02 1.41
N VAL A 85 -12.47 -2.31 0.63
CA VAL A 85 -12.87 -1.06 -0.03
C VAL A 85 -13.93 -1.31 -1.11
N ILE A 86 -13.79 -2.39 -1.88
CA ILE A 86 -14.77 -2.76 -2.93
C ILE A 86 -16.13 -3.09 -2.31
N ARG A 87 -16.16 -3.79 -1.17
CA ARG A 87 -17.41 -4.22 -0.51
C ARG A 87 -18.08 -3.14 0.34
N ALA A 88 -17.34 -2.13 0.78
CA ALA A 88 -17.87 -1.02 1.58
C ALA A 88 -18.66 0.02 0.77
N LYS A 89 -18.80 -0.17 -0.54
CA LYS A 89 -19.55 0.69 -1.47
C LYS A 89 -20.73 -0.07 -2.06
#